data_AF-A0AAD6UMP5-F1
#
_entry.id   AF-A0AAD6UMP5-F1
#
_cell.length_a   1.000
_cell.length_b   1.000
_cell.length_c   1.000
_cell.angle_alpha   90.00
_cell.angle_beta   90.00
_cell.angle_gamma   90.00
#
_symmetry.space_group_name_H-M   'P 1'
#
loop_
_entity.id
_entity.type
_entity.pdbx_description
1 polymer ?
#
loop_
_entity_poly.entity_id
_entity_poly.type
_entity_poly.pdbx_seq_one_letter_code
_entity_poly.pdbx_strand_id
1 'polypeptide(L)'
;LQATSSAFLVSSSPIHASSTPPRFPPLEISPEKARDVFLLSAEPTTALEGELQAALRREQDRNKSQKRRLVAMQSALVLNGTYVDLVRGQLAAQEKKKTDKKKGRLVGDGLPRLLTSREFVRRVTEFEQNAREKEEGLKQRKADREEKGAAMKEWKGLEDMRKARNKDIRAEYDVRVKAWEAERDLAKEERRRAGWKKPTLKGLLFSPIPKP
;
A
#
# COMPACT_ATOMS: atom_id res chain seq x y z
N LEU A 1 -6.59 -26.30 -30.20
CA LEU A 1 -5.83 -25.28 -29.43
C LEU A 1 -6.42 -23.86 -29.48
N GLN A 2 -7.21 -23.48 -30.50
CA GLN A 2 -7.79 -22.12 -30.59
C GLN A 2 -8.87 -21.80 -29.53
N ALA A 3 -9.45 -22.80 -28.86
CA ALA A 3 -10.53 -22.61 -27.88
C ALA A 3 -10.07 -22.57 -26.41
N THR A 4 -8.76 -22.60 -26.13
CA THR A 4 -8.23 -22.54 -24.75
C THR A 4 -7.97 -21.11 -24.31
N SER A 5 -8.02 -20.85 -23.00
CA SER A 5 -7.68 -19.55 -22.41
C SER A 5 -6.27 -19.06 -22.76
N SER A 6 -5.37 -19.96 -23.18
CA SER A 6 -3.99 -19.66 -23.61
C SER A 6 -3.83 -19.48 -25.13
N ALA A 7 -4.92 -19.44 -25.90
CA ALA A 7 -4.86 -19.33 -27.37
C ALA A 7 -4.15 -18.04 -27.84
N PHE A 8 -4.16 -16.98 -27.01
CA PHE A 8 -3.46 -15.73 -27.28
C PHE A 8 -1.94 -15.86 -27.37
N LEU A 9 -1.35 -16.95 -26.87
CA LEU A 9 0.09 -17.21 -26.97
C LEU A 9 0.52 -17.65 -28.38
N VAL A 10 -0.42 -18.20 -29.16
CA VAL A 10 -0.16 -18.76 -30.49
C VAL A 10 -0.88 -17.97 -31.59
N SER A 11 -1.83 -17.11 -31.22
CA SER A 11 -2.55 -16.25 -32.18
C SER A 11 -1.68 -15.08 -32.63
N SER A 12 -1.78 -14.71 -33.90
CA SER A 12 -1.23 -13.46 -34.43
C SER A 12 -2.00 -12.21 -34.00
N SER A 13 -3.11 -12.38 -33.28
CA SER A 13 -3.92 -11.26 -32.79
C SER A 13 -3.22 -10.53 -31.62
N PRO A 14 -3.37 -9.20 -31.53
CA PRO A 14 -2.81 -8.43 -30.42
C PRO A 14 -3.32 -8.91 -29.06
N ILE A 15 -2.44 -8.92 -28.07
CA ILE A 15 -2.79 -9.26 -26.69
C ILE A 15 -3.77 -8.21 -26.15
N HIS A 16 -4.90 -8.66 -25.61
CA HIS A 16 -5.89 -7.82 -24.95
C HIS A 16 -5.75 -7.86 -23.42
N ALA A 17 -6.24 -6.84 -22.72
CA ALA A 17 -6.16 -6.80 -21.26
C ALA A 17 -6.92 -7.96 -20.59
N SER A 18 -7.93 -8.51 -21.26
CA SER A 18 -8.72 -9.68 -20.84
C SER A 18 -7.94 -11.00 -20.91
N SER A 19 -6.84 -11.07 -21.66
CA SER A 19 -6.00 -12.28 -21.71
C SER A 19 -5.34 -12.54 -20.36
N THR A 20 -5.44 -13.77 -19.85
CA THR A 20 -4.88 -14.14 -18.53
C THR A 20 -3.62 -14.99 -18.73
N PRO A 21 -2.41 -14.39 -18.61
CA PRO A 21 -1.18 -15.16 -18.60
C PRO A 21 -1.13 -16.07 -17.36
N PRO A 22 -0.46 -17.23 -17.49
CA PRO A 22 -0.26 -18.12 -16.35
C PRO A 22 0.51 -17.39 -15.25
N ARG A 23 0.00 -17.49 -14.02
CA ARG A 23 0.67 -16.97 -12.84
C ARG A 23 1.57 -18.05 -12.27
N PHE A 24 2.82 -17.69 -12.01
CA PHE A 24 3.79 -18.57 -11.37
C PHE A 24 3.96 -18.12 -9.91
N PRO A 25 3.43 -18.89 -8.93
CA PRO A 25 3.69 -18.59 -7.54
C PRO A 25 5.18 -18.84 -7.24
N PRO A 26 5.90 -17.87 -6.66
CA PRO A 26 7.25 -18.10 -6.19
C PRO A 26 7.27 -19.21 -5.14
N LEU A 27 8.27 -20.09 -5.20
CA LEU A 27 8.48 -21.14 -4.20
C LEU A 27 9.30 -20.58 -3.03
N GLU A 28 9.04 -21.06 -1.82
CA GLU A 28 9.86 -20.64 -0.68
C GLU A 28 11.27 -21.20 -0.78
N ILE A 29 12.26 -20.32 -0.93
CA ILE A 29 13.67 -20.69 -0.88
C ILE A 29 14.11 -20.57 0.58
N SER A 30 14.42 -21.70 1.22
CA SER A 30 14.94 -21.70 2.59
C SER A 30 16.20 -20.83 2.70
N PRO A 31 16.53 -20.22 3.85
CA PRO A 31 17.75 -19.42 4.00
C PRO A 31 19.02 -20.27 3.83
N GLU A 32 20.13 -19.64 3.44
CA GLU A 32 21.45 -20.29 3.47
C GLU A 32 21.81 -20.60 4.94
N LYS A 33 22.06 -21.88 5.22
CA LYS A 33 22.52 -22.34 6.54
C LYS A 33 23.94 -22.85 6.39
N ALA A 34 24.84 -22.38 7.24
CA ALA A 34 26.18 -22.94 7.35
C ALA A 34 26.06 -24.32 8.01
N ARG A 35 26.11 -25.38 7.20
CA ARG A 35 26.11 -26.77 7.67
C ARG A 35 27.55 -27.25 7.83
N ASP A 36 27.74 -28.16 8.77
CA ASP A 36 28.98 -28.91 8.92
C ASP A 36 30.23 -28.03 9.16
N VAL A 37 30.03 -26.83 9.71
CA VAL A 37 31.10 -25.85 9.98
C VAL A 37 32.19 -26.49 10.82
N PHE A 38 31.80 -27.22 11.87
CA PHE A 38 32.72 -27.92 12.75
C PHE A 38 33.56 -28.99 12.00
N LEU A 39 32.92 -29.80 11.15
CA LEU A 39 33.59 -30.85 10.36
C LEU A 39 34.54 -30.26 9.31
N LEU A 40 34.22 -29.08 8.77
CA LEU A 40 35.06 -28.38 7.80
C LEU A 40 36.21 -27.59 8.44
N SER A 41 36.11 -27.28 9.74
CA SER A 41 37.14 -26.60 10.53
C SER A 41 38.10 -27.55 11.26
N ALA A 42 37.72 -28.83 11.41
CA ALA A 42 38.58 -29.82 12.04
C ALA A 42 39.79 -30.14 11.15
N GLU A 43 40.98 -30.29 11.76
CA GLU A 43 42.18 -30.73 11.04
C GLU A 43 42.05 -32.22 10.68
N PRO A 44 42.19 -32.59 9.39
CA PRO A 44 42.09 -33.99 8.98
C PRO A 44 43.30 -34.78 9.51
N THR A 45 43.03 -35.93 10.12
CA THR A 45 44.05 -36.84 10.65
C THR A 45 44.56 -37.79 9.57
N THR A 46 43.70 -38.14 8.60
CA THR A 46 44.03 -39.04 7.49
C THR A 46 43.94 -38.34 6.14
N ALA A 47 44.64 -38.86 5.13
CA ALA A 47 44.58 -38.34 3.76
C ALA A 47 43.15 -38.41 3.18
N LEU A 48 42.43 -39.50 3.47
CA LEU A 48 41.04 -39.70 3.03
C LEU A 48 40.11 -38.63 3.62
N GLU A 49 40.26 -38.28 4.90
CA GLU A 49 39.49 -37.20 5.52
C GLU A 49 39.71 -35.87 4.82
N GLY A 50 40.95 -35.56 4.45
CA GLY A 50 41.28 -34.35 3.68
C GLY A 50 40.56 -34.33 2.32
N GLU A 51 40.55 -35.45 1.59
CA GLU A 51 39.83 -35.57 0.31
C GLU A 51 38.31 -35.43 0.48
N LEU A 52 37.74 -36.05 1.53
CA LEU A 52 36.32 -35.95 1.84
C LEU A 52 35.92 -34.52 2.22
N GLN A 53 36.71 -33.83 3.04
CA GLN A 53 36.49 -32.41 3.35
C GLN A 53 36.55 -31.54 2.09
N ALA A 54 37.51 -31.79 1.19
CA ALA A 54 37.63 -31.06 -0.08
C ALA A 54 36.43 -31.33 -1.01
N ALA A 55 35.95 -32.57 -1.09
CA ALA A 55 34.73 -32.92 -1.83
C ALA A 55 33.49 -32.24 -1.23
N LEU A 56 33.36 -32.23 0.10
CA LEU A 56 32.25 -31.57 0.79
C LEU A 56 32.23 -30.06 0.56
N ARG A 57 33.39 -29.38 0.59
CA ARG A 57 33.50 -27.95 0.25
C ARG A 57 33.02 -27.67 -1.17
N ARG A 58 33.47 -28.47 -2.15
CA ARG A 58 33.05 -28.35 -3.56
C ARG A 58 31.54 -28.49 -3.71
N GLU A 59 30.94 -29.49 -3.07
CA GLU A 59 29.49 -29.69 -3.12
C GLU A 59 28.71 -28.58 -2.41
N GLN A 60 29.19 -28.10 -1.26
CA GLN A 60 28.58 -26.96 -0.58
C GLN A 60 28.62 -25.69 -1.44
N ASP A 61 29.73 -25.41 -2.12
CA ASP A 61 29.87 -24.23 -2.97
C ASP A 61 29.06 -24.34 -4.26
N ARG A 62 28.95 -25.54 -4.84
CA ARG A 62 28.04 -25.83 -5.95
C ARG A 62 26.59 -25.58 -5.55
N ASN A 63 26.17 -26.10 -4.39
CA ASN A 63 24.81 -25.92 -3.87
C ASN A 63 24.51 -24.44 -3.57
N LYS A 64 25.44 -23.70 -2.96
CA LYS A 64 25.31 -22.24 -2.76
C LYS A 64 25.13 -21.53 -4.10
N SER A 65 25.94 -21.88 -5.10
CA SER A 65 25.87 -21.27 -6.43
C SER A 65 24.54 -21.54 -7.12
N GLN A 66 24.04 -22.78 -7.07
CA GLN A 66 22.73 -23.14 -7.62
C GLN A 66 21.60 -22.40 -6.91
N LYS A 67 21.66 -22.31 -5.58
CA LYS A 67 20.67 -21.59 -4.78
C LYS A 67 20.63 -20.11 -5.11
N ARG A 68 21.78 -19.46 -5.25
CA ARG A 68 21.88 -18.05 -5.69
C ARG A 68 21.26 -17.84 -7.07
N ARG A 69 21.49 -18.77 -8.02
CA ARG A 69 20.85 -18.74 -9.34
C ARG A 69 19.34 -18.88 -9.26
N LEU A 70 18.83 -19.79 -8.42
CA LEU A 70 17.39 -19.94 -8.20
C LEU A 70 16.76 -18.68 -7.62
N VAL A 71 17.40 -18.05 -6.62
CA VAL A 71 16.95 -16.77 -6.07
C VAL A 71 16.88 -15.69 -7.15
N ALA A 72 17.91 -15.58 -8.00
CA ALA A 72 17.94 -14.62 -9.10
C ALA A 72 16.85 -14.89 -10.16
N MET A 73 16.61 -16.15 -10.49
CA MET A 73 15.56 -16.52 -11.43
C MET A 73 14.17 -16.19 -10.87
N GLN A 74 13.95 -16.51 -9.59
CA GLN A 74 12.68 -16.24 -8.93
C GLN A 74 12.43 -14.74 -8.73
N SER A 75 13.46 -13.96 -8.39
CA SER A 75 13.33 -12.50 -8.31
C SER A 75 13.00 -11.90 -9.68
N ALA A 76 13.64 -12.36 -10.75
CA ALA A 76 13.30 -11.95 -12.12
C ALA A 76 11.86 -12.32 -12.50
N LEU A 77 11.38 -13.52 -12.14
CA LEU A 77 9.99 -13.93 -12.38
C LEU A 77 8.99 -13.03 -11.64
N VAL A 78 9.26 -12.68 -10.38
CA VAL A 78 8.41 -11.77 -9.61
C VAL A 78 8.37 -10.39 -10.26
N LEU A 79 9.52 -9.84 -10.64
CA LEU A 79 9.60 -8.54 -11.32
C LEU A 79 8.90 -8.54 -12.69
N ASN A 80 9.04 -9.62 -13.45
CA ASN A 80 8.33 -9.77 -14.72
C ASN A 80 6.82 -9.87 -14.50
N GLY A 81 6.38 -10.58 -13.46
CA GLY A 81 4.97 -10.67 -13.09
C GLY A 81 4.37 -9.29 -12.76
N THR A 82 5.07 -8.49 -11.94
CA THR A 82 4.61 -7.13 -11.60
C THR A 82 4.63 -6.21 -12.81
N TYR A 83 5.65 -6.29 -13.67
CA TYR A 83 5.71 -5.54 -14.91
C TYR A 83 4.54 -5.87 -15.84
N VAL A 84 4.25 -7.16 -16.04
CA VAL A 84 3.11 -7.61 -16.87
C VAL A 84 1.79 -7.09 -16.30
N ASP A 85 1.59 -7.14 -14.99
CA ASP A 85 0.39 -6.59 -14.36
C ASP A 85 0.24 -5.08 -14.58
N LEU A 86 1.34 -4.32 -14.51
CA LEU A 86 1.34 -2.88 -14.82
C LEU A 86 0.99 -2.59 -16.27
N VAL A 87 1.64 -3.28 -17.22
CA VAL A 87 1.36 -3.14 -18.66
C VAL A 87 -0.09 -3.49 -18.97
N ARG A 88 -0.63 -4.54 -18.36
CA ARG A 88 -2.05 -4.91 -18.50
C ARG A 88 -2.98 -3.84 -17.93
N GLY A 89 -2.64 -3.24 -16.80
CA GLY A 89 -3.39 -2.12 -16.23
C GLY A 89 -3.43 -0.92 -17.19
N GLN A 90 -2.30 -0.59 -17.81
CA GLN A 90 -2.21 0.47 -18.81
C GLN A 90 -3.03 0.13 -20.06
N LEU A 91 -2.91 -1.09 -20.56
CA LEU A 91 -3.67 -1.57 -21.71
C LEU A 91 -5.18 -1.52 -21.44
N ALA A 92 -5.62 -1.98 -20.27
CA ALA A 92 -7.02 -1.92 -19.86
C ALA A 92 -7.54 -0.47 -19.80
N ALA A 93 -6.74 0.45 -19.26
CA ALA A 93 -7.08 1.87 -19.23
C ALA A 93 -7.16 2.48 -20.63
N GLN A 94 -6.26 2.09 -21.53
CA GLN A 94 -6.24 2.55 -22.92
C GLN A 94 -7.46 2.02 -23.70
N GLU A 95 -7.78 0.73 -23.55
CA GLU A 95 -8.95 0.09 -24.14
C GLU A 95 -10.24 0.74 -23.63
N LYS A 96 -10.37 0.94 -22.31
CA LYS A 96 -11.49 1.68 -21.72
C LYS A 96 -11.60 3.09 -22.27
N LYS A 97 -10.50 3.87 -22.31
CA LYS A 97 -10.49 5.22 -22.86
C LYS A 97 -10.94 5.26 -24.33
N LYS A 98 -10.54 4.26 -25.14
CA LYS A 98 -11.02 4.13 -26.53
C LYS A 98 -12.53 3.89 -26.58
N THR A 99 -13.08 3.08 -25.68
CA THR A 99 -14.53 2.85 -25.60
C THR A 99 -15.30 4.06 -25.08
N ASP A 100 -14.80 4.75 -24.05
CA ASP A 100 -15.48 5.88 -23.43
C ASP A 100 -15.50 7.12 -24.33
N LYS A 101 -14.44 7.33 -25.14
CA LYS A 101 -14.45 8.35 -26.21
C LYS A 101 -15.59 8.16 -27.20
N LYS A 102 -16.07 6.94 -27.41
CA LYS A 102 -17.24 6.66 -28.27
C LYS A 102 -18.56 6.92 -27.55
N LYS A 103 -18.62 6.67 -26.24
CA LYS A 103 -19.84 6.86 -25.41
C LYS A 103 -20.25 8.31 -25.22
N GLY A 104 -19.31 9.26 -25.33
CA GLY A 104 -19.60 10.70 -25.25
C GLY A 104 -20.22 11.30 -26.51
N ARG A 105 -20.37 10.53 -27.60
CA ARG A 105 -20.98 11.00 -28.84
C ARG A 105 -22.48 10.69 -28.83
N LEU A 106 -23.29 11.64 -29.34
CA LEU A 106 -24.72 11.46 -29.56
C LEU A 106 -25.02 10.19 -30.39
N VAL A 107 -24.14 9.89 -31.34
CA VAL A 107 -24.17 8.75 -32.26
C VAL A 107 -22.78 8.09 -32.22
N GLY A 108 -22.66 6.94 -31.54
CA GLY A 108 -21.38 6.27 -31.26
C GLY A 108 -20.85 5.41 -32.42
N ASP A 109 -21.72 5.09 -33.37
CA ASP A 109 -21.54 4.29 -34.58
C ASP A 109 -20.92 5.08 -35.74
N GLY A 110 -20.99 6.42 -35.72
CA GLY A 110 -20.40 7.28 -36.75
C GLY A 110 -21.11 7.27 -38.11
N LEU A 111 -22.24 6.56 -38.21
CA LEU A 111 -23.08 6.53 -39.41
C LEU A 111 -23.95 7.80 -39.51
N PRO A 112 -24.15 8.34 -40.72
CA PRO A 112 -25.06 9.46 -40.93
C PRO A 112 -26.50 9.03 -40.60
N ARG A 113 -27.21 9.87 -39.83
CA ARG A 113 -28.62 9.67 -39.47
C ARG A 113 -29.47 10.82 -40.01
N LEU A 114 -30.70 10.50 -40.37
CA LEU A 114 -31.66 11.49 -40.83
C LEU A 114 -32.12 12.37 -39.65
N LEU A 115 -31.80 13.67 -39.72
CA LEU A 115 -32.03 14.64 -38.64
C LEU A 115 -33.52 14.86 -38.33
N THR A 116 -34.41 14.54 -39.26
CA THR A 116 -35.87 14.68 -39.11
C THR A 116 -36.54 13.45 -38.49
N SER A 117 -35.80 12.36 -38.28
CA SER A 117 -36.37 11.18 -37.63
C SER A 117 -36.73 11.47 -36.17
N ARG A 118 -37.94 11.09 -35.75
CA ARG A 118 -38.41 11.27 -34.36
C ARG A 118 -37.46 10.64 -33.35
N GLU A 119 -36.85 9.52 -33.71
CA GLU A 119 -35.85 8.83 -32.88
C GLU A 119 -34.59 9.66 -32.65
N PHE A 120 -34.11 10.36 -33.68
CA PHE A 120 -32.94 11.23 -33.56
C PHE A 120 -33.23 12.43 -32.66
N VAL A 121 -34.38 13.09 -32.85
CA VAL A 121 -34.81 14.22 -32.01
C VAL A 121 -34.91 13.80 -30.54
N ARG A 122 -35.55 12.66 -30.24
CA ARG A 122 -35.65 12.13 -28.87
C ARG A 122 -34.27 11.88 -28.25
N ARG A 123 -33.34 11.32 -29.02
CA ARG A 123 -31.99 11.01 -28.57
C ARG A 123 -31.18 12.29 -28.29
N VAL A 124 -31.36 13.34 -29.07
CA VAL A 124 -30.75 14.66 -28.82
C VAL A 124 -31.26 15.25 -27.52
N THR A 125 -32.59 15.24 -27.31
CA THR A 125 -33.17 15.78 -26.07
C THR A 125 -32.72 15.02 -24.83
N GLU A 126 -32.66 13.69 -24.89
CA GLU A 126 -32.13 12.85 -23.81
C GLU A 126 -30.64 13.15 -23.55
N PHE A 127 -29.84 13.35 -24.60
CA PHE A 127 -28.41 13.65 -24.47
C PHE A 127 -28.18 15.01 -23.80
N GLU A 128 -28.95 16.04 -24.17
CA GLU A 128 -28.88 17.38 -23.56
C GLU A 128 -29.32 17.37 -22.09
N GLN A 129 -30.40 16.66 -21.76
CA GLN A 129 -30.85 16.50 -20.37
C GLN A 129 -29.77 15.81 -19.51
N ASN A 130 -29.24 14.69 -20.00
CA ASN A 130 -28.15 13.98 -19.33
C ASN A 130 -26.88 14.83 -19.17
N ALA A 131 -26.59 15.72 -20.13
CA ALA A 131 -25.46 16.65 -20.03
C ALA A 131 -25.67 17.68 -18.92
N ARG A 132 -26.88 18.26 -18.82
CA ARG A 132 -27.25 19.21 -17.77
C ARG A 132 -27.20 18.57 -16.38
N GLU A 133 -27.80 17.39 -16.20
CA GLU A 133 -27.78 16.66 -14.93
C GLU A 133 -26.35 16.33 -14.48
N LYS A 134 -25.46 15.96 -15.41
CA LYS A 134 -24.04 15.73 -15.10
C LYS A 134 -23.34 17.00 -14.66
N GLU A 135 -23.61 18.13 -15.32
CA GLU A 135 -23.02 19.41 -14.95
C GLU A 135 -23.48 19.86 -13.57
N GLU A 136 -24.77 19.72 -13.28
CA GLU A 136 -25.35 19.99 -11.96
C GLU A 136 -24.77 19.08 -10.88
N GLY A 137 -24.67 17.77 -11.15
CA GLY A 137 -24.04 16.83 -10.22
C GLY A 137 -22.56 17.12 -9.96
N LEU A 138 -21.82 17.62 -10.95
CA LEU A 138 -20.44 18.08 -10.76
C LEU A 138 -20.37 19.35 -9.90
N LYS A 139 -21.28 20.30 -10.10
CA LYS A 139 -21.39 21.52 -9.28
C LYS A 139 -21.71 21.17 -7.82
N GLN A 140 -22.68 20.28 -7.59
CA GLN A 140 -23.03 19.79 -6.24
C GLN A 140 -21.83 19.13 -5.57
N ARG A 141 -21.18 18.17 -6.22
CA ARG A 141 -19.99 17.50 -5.67
C ARG A 141 -18.83 18.46 -5.36
N LYS A 142 -18.70 19.54 -6.13
CA LYS A 142 -17.70 20.57 -5.88
C LYS A 142 -18.07 21.37 -4.63
N ALA A 143 -19.33 21.79 -4.50
CA ALA A 143 -19.85 22.47 -3.32
C ALA A 143 -19.68 21.61 -2.05
N ASP A 144 -20.08 20.34 -2.09
CA ASP A 144 -19.93 19.40 -0.96
C ASP A 144 -18.47 19.24 -0.53
N ARG A 145 -17.55 19.19 -1.51
CA ARG A 145 -16.11 19.09 -1.24
C ARG A 145 -15.57 20.36 -0.59
N GLU A 146 -16.04 21.52 -1.03
CA GLU A 146 -15.64 22.83 -0.47
C GLU A 146 -16.16 22.99 0.95
N GLU A 147 -17.43 22.66 1.20
CA GLU A 147 -18.05 22.68 2.52
C GLU A 147 -17.33 21.75 3.50
N LYS A 148 -17.15 20.48 3.11
CA LYS A 148 -16.40 19.50 3.93
C LYS A 148 -14.96 19.94 4.15
N GLY A 149 -14.34 20.57 3.13
CA GLY A 149 -13.00 21.13 3.22
C GLY A 149 -12.90 22.28 4.23
N ALA A 150 -13.91 23.16 4.27
CA ALA A 150 -14.00 24.25 5.25
C ALA A 150 -14.20 23.70 6.67
N ALA A 151 -15.17 22.82 6.88
CA ALA A 151 -15.43 22.19 8.18
C ALA A 151 -14.19 21.45 8.72
N MET A 152 -13.46 20.73 7.86
CA MET A 152 -12.21 20.07 8.23
C MET A 152 -11.08 21.04 8.61
N LYS A 153 -10.99 22.21 7.97
CA LYS A 153 -10.00 23.24 8.31
C LYS A 153 -10.28 23.83 9.70
N GLU A 154 -11.55 24.16 9.97
CA GLU A 154 -11.98 24.67 11.27
C GLU A 154 -11.74 23.64 12.37
N TRP A 155 -12.14 22.38 12.15
CA TRP A 155 -11.87 21.28 13.07
C TRP A 155 -10.38 21.13 13.36
N LYS A 156 -9.53 21.20 12.34
CA LYS A 156 -8.07 21.11 12.52
C LYS A 156 -7.53 22.25 13.38
N GLY A 157 -8.01 23.47 13.18
CA GLY A 157 -7.64 24.63 14.00
C GLY A 157 -8.01 24.43 15.48
N LEU A 158 -9.24 23.98 15.75
CA LEU A 158 -9.69 23.70 17.13
C LEU A 158 -8.90 22.56 17.78
N GLU A 159 -8.59 21.51 17.01
CA GLU A 159 -7.84 20.35 17.49
C GLU A 159 -6.37 20.70 17.78
N ASP A 160 -5.76 21.57 16.99
CA ASP A 160 -4.40 22.07 17.23
C ASP A 160 -4.35 22.95 18.49
N MET A 161 -5.34 23.82 18.70
CA MET A 161 -5.49 24.61 19.94
C MET A 161 -5.68 23.71 21.16
N ARG A 162 -6.50 22.65 21.06
CA ARG A 162 -6.68 21.65 22.11
C ARG A 162 -5.37 20.97 22.48
N LYS A 163 -4.60 20.53 21.47
CA LYS A 163 -3.30 19.89 21.68
C LYS A 163 -2.29 20.82 22.33
N ALA A 164 -2.25 22.09 21.94
CA ALA A 164 -1.40 23.10 22.57
C ALA A 164 -1.72 23.23 24.07
N ARG A 165 -2.99 23.45 24.42
CA ARG A 165 -3.42 23.53 25.83
C ARG A 165 -3.09 22.27 26.63
N ASN A 166 -3.34 21.09 26.05
CA ASN A 166 -3.01 19.82 26.69
C ASN A 166 -1.49 19.62 26.87
N LYS A 167 -0.67 20.20 25.98
CA LYS A 167 0.78 20.20 26.13
C LYS A 167 1.20 21.06 27.31
N ASP A 168 0.62 22.24 27.46
CA ASP A 168 0.91 23.15 28.58
C ASP A 168 0.51 22.52 29.92
N ILE A 169 -0.68 21.91 29.99
CA ILE A 169 -1.15 21.17 31.18
C ILE A 169 -0.20 20.03 31.54
N ARG A 170 0.33 19.30 30.54
CA ARG A 170 1.32 18.24 30.78
C ARG A 170 2.63 18.81 31.29
N ALA A 171 3.10 19.93 30.75
CA ALA A 171 4.33 20.57 31.20
C ALA A 171 4.21 21.05 32.67
N GLU A 172 3.10 21.68 33.03
CA GLU A 172 2.81 22.06 34.42
C GLU A 172 2.75 20.84 35.35
N TYR A 173 2.09 19.77 34.90
CA TYR A 173 2.05 18.52 35.65
C TYR A 173 3.44 17.94 35.87
N ASP A 174 4.29 17.91 34.85
CA ASP A 174 5.66 17.41 34.95
C ASP A 174 6.49 18.23 35.96
N VAL A 175 6.32 19.56 35.98
CA VAL A 175 6.93 20.43 37.00
C VAL A 175 6.42 20.07 38.41
N ARG A 176 5.11 19.88 38.58
CA ARG A 176 4.53 19.49 39.88
C ARG A 176 4.98 18.11 40.33
N VAL A 177 5.13 17.16 39.41
CA VAL A 177 5.66 15.82 39.71
C VAL A 177 7.12 15.90 40.12
N LYS A 178 7.96 16.66 39.41
CA LYS A 178 9.37 16.85 39.79
C LYS A 178 9.52 17.48 41.17
N ALA A 179 8.73 18.51 41.48
CA ALA A 179 8.72 19.13 42.81
C ALA A 179 8.28 18.12 43.90
N TRP A 180 7.26 17.31 43.61
CA TRP A 180 6.84 16.24 44.52
C TRP A 180 7.91 15.16 44.69
N GLU A 181 8.62 14.77 43.64
CA GLU A 181 9.71 13.78 43.71
C GLU A 181 10.88 14.31 44.54
N ALA A 182 11.27 15.58 44.36
CA ALA A 182 12.31 16.23 45.15
C ALA A 182 11.94 16.28 46.65
N GLU A 183 10.71 16.70 46.98
CA GLU A 183 10.25 16.75 48.38
C GLU A 183 10.12 15.34 48.99
N ARG A 184 9.67 14.37 48.19
CA ARG A 184 9.60 12.96 48.61
C ARG A 184 10.99 12.43 48.95
N ASP A 185 11.99 12.75 48.14
CA ASP A 185 13.34 12.22 48.33
C ASP A 185 14.05 12.93 49.50
N LEU A 186 13.87 14.25 49.69
CA LEU A 186 14.26 14.96 50.92
C LEU A 186 13.61 14.37 52.18
N ALA A 187 12.31 14.08 52.14
CA ALA A 187 11.61 13.49 53.29
C ALA A 187 12.15 12.09 53.64
N LYS A 188 12.64 11.31 52.67
CA LYS A 188 13.30 10.03 52.93
C LYS A 188 14.67 10.23 53.60
N GLU A 189 15.47 11.16 53.11
CA GLU A 189 16.78 11.49 53.69
C GLU A 189 16.65 11.92 55.15
N GLU A 190 15.66 12.77 55.44
CA GLU A 190 15.37 13.27 56.79
C GLU A 190 14.54 12.30 57.65
N ARG A 191 14.20 11.11 57.12
CA ARG A 191 13.35 10.10 57.77
C ARG A 191 11.99 10.62 58.27
N ARG A 192 11.46 11.65 57.61
CA ARG A 192 10.12 12.20 57.84
C ARG A 192 9.06 11.29 57.18
N ARG A 193 7.88 11.16 57.81
CA ARG A 193 6.74 10.46 57.18
C ARG A 193 6.10 11.36 56.13
N ALA A 194 6.13 10.94 54.87
CA ALA A 194 5.48 11.67 53.77
C ALA A 194 3.95 11.42 53.77
N GLY A 195 3.16 12.46 54.11
CA GLY A 195 1.68 12.42 54.07
C GLY A 195 1.05 12.92 52.76
N TRP A 196 1.87 13.28 51.77
CA TRP A 196 1.43 13.97 50.54
C TRP A 196 1.18 12.99 49.41
N LYS A 197 0.06 13.15 48.69
CA LYS A 197 -0.29 12.32 47.52
C LYS A 197 0.42 12.82 46.27
N LYS A 198 0.84 11.90 45.39
CA LYS A 198 1.40 12.24 44.08
C LYS A 198 0.36 13.03 43.26
N PRO A 199 0.75 14.12 42.57
CA PRO A 199 -0.13 14.80 41.62
C PRO A 199 -0.71 13.83 40.58
N THR A 200 -1.94 14.06 40.12
CA THR A 200 -2.58 13.21 39.08
C THR A 200 -3.03 14.05 37.89
N LEU A 201 -2.95 13.47 36.69
CA LEU A 201 -3.34 14.10 35.42
C LEU A 201 -4.81 13.82 35.02
N LYS A 202 -5.52 13.02 35.83
CA LYS A 202 -6.87 12.53 35.49
C LYS A 202 -7.88 13.69 35.53
N GLY A 203 -8.59 13.90 34.43
CA GLY A 203 -9.64 14.93 34.31
C GLY A 203 -9.16 16.34 33.94
N LEU A 204 -7.85 16.56 33.82
CA LEU A 204 -7.27 17.86 33.43
C LEU A 204 -7.15 18.03 31.92
N LEU A 205 -6.99 16.94 31.17
CA LEU A 205 -6.82 17.01 29.71
C LEU A 205 -8.17 17.14 28.99
N PHE A 206 -8.21 18.01 27.97
CA PHE A 206 -9.36 18.16 27.08
C PHE A 206 -9.51 16.95 26.16
N SER A 207 -10.72 16.41 26.06
CA SER A 207 -11.09 15.28 25.20
C SER A 207 -11.04 15.63 23.71
N PRO A 208 -10.79 14.66 22.81
CA PRO A 208 -10.76 14.90 21.36
C PRO A 208 -12.09 15.43 20.81
N ILE A 209 -12.03 16.36 19.87
CA ILE A 209 -13.22 16.89 19.18
C ILE A 209 -13.61 15.90 18.06
N PRO A 210 -14.89 15.48 17.95
CA PRO A 210 -15.32 14.58 16.88
C PRO A 210 -15.12 15.21 15.50
N LYS A 211 -14.78 14.38 14.51
CA LYS A 211 -14.54 14.86 13.15
C LYS A 211 -15.87 15.16 12.43
N PRO A 212 -15.94 16.23 11.64
CA PRO A 212 -17.05 16.51 10.74
C PRO A 212 -17.06 15.60 9.51
#